data_AF-A0A1F8PBE1-F1
#
_entry.id   AF-A0A1F8PBE1-F1
#
_cell.length_a   1.000
_cell.length_b   1.000
_cell.length_c   1.000
_cell.angle_alpha   90.00
_cell.angle_beta   90.00
_cell.angle_gamma   90.00
#
_symmetry.space_group_name_H-M   'P 1'
#
loop_
_entity.id
_entity.type
_entity.pdbx_description
1 polymer ?
#
loop_
_entity_poly.entity_id
_entity_poly.type
_entity_poly.pdbx_seq_one_letter_code
_entity_poly.pdbx_strand_id
1 'polypeptide(L)'
;MNVPNNKKLYSVRVTVESAAGKCPQGFKVGDSWLIEDGKTPAGMCASAFHSLFQYMKTFRFGGSHPWDKEEGVAHIACPDSVQRLVYEVRRLNGDKLSIK
;
A
#
# COMPACT_ATOMS: atom_id res chain seq x y z
N MET A 1 25.06 10.71 -7.69
CA MET A 1 25.41 9.54 -6.85
C MET A 1 24.76 8.32 -7.48
N ASN A 2 25.53 7.45 -8.14
CA ASN A 2 25.01 6.19 -8.70
C ASN A 2 24.97 5.15 -7.57
N VAL A 3 23.79 4.89 -7.04
CA VAL A 3 23.57 3.76 -6.13
C VAL A 3 23.52 2.50 -6.99
N PRO A 4 24.40 1.50 -6.77
CA PRO A 4 24.37 0.25 -7.50
C PRO A 4 23.09 -0.51 -7.13
N ASN A 5 22.06 -0.42 -7.99
CA ASN A 5 20.73 -0.89 -7.63
C ASN A 5 20.48 -2.33 -8.11
N ASN A 6 21.13 -3.30 -7.44
CA ASN A 6 20.77 -4.71 -7.54
C ASN A 6 19.73 -5.13 -6.49
N LYS A 7 19.00 -4.17 -5.88
CA LYS A 7 17.93 -4.49 -4.92
C LYS A 7 16.60 -4.61 -5.65
N LYS A 8 15.99 -5.80 -5.56
CA LYS A 8 14.66 -6.10 -6.08
C LYS A 8 13.65 -5.18 -5.40
N LEU A 9 13.00 -4.31 -6.18
CA LEU A 9 11.89 -3.48 -5.72
C LEU A 9 10.57 -4.17 -6.06
N TYR A 10 9.63 -4.12 -5.14
CA TYR A 10 8.34 -4.79 -5.28
C TYR A 10 7.22 -3.77 -5.52
N SER A 11 6.30 -4.06 -6.42
CA SER A 11 5.05 -3.29 -6.51
C SER A 11 4.18 -3.57 -5.28
N VAL A 12 3.41 -2.57 -4.85
CA VAL A 12 2.50 -2.70 -3.70
C VAL A 12 1.09 -2.40 -4.16
N ARG A 13 0.14 -3.28 -3.84
CA ARG A 13 -1.29 -3.05 -4.05
C ARG A 13 -1.93 -2.64 -2.72
N VAL A 14 -2.75 -1.60 -2.77
CA VAL A 14 -3.64 -1.21 -1.66
C VAL A 14 -5.06 -1.47 -2.11
N THR A 15 -5.83 -2.23 -1.33
CA THR A 15 -7.24 -2.57 -1.63
C THR A 15 -8.11 -2.22 -0.44
N VAL A 16 -9.28 -1.63 -0.67
CA VAL A 16 -10.30 -1.49 0.38
C VAL A 16 -10.89 -2.87 0.66
N GLU A 17 -10.57 -3.44 1.83
CA GLU A 17 -11.00 -4.78 2.23
C GLU A 17 -12.37 -4.74 2.93
N SER A 18 -12.60 -3.75 3.79
CA SER A 18 -13.88 -3.58 4.47
C SER A 18 -14.21 -2.11 4.71
N ALA A 19 -15.49 -1.84 4.92
CA ALA A 19 -16.02 -0.50 5.15
C ALA A 19 -17.06 -0.52 6.26
N ALA A 20 -16.88 0.34 7.25
CA ALA A 20 -17.88 0.70 8.25
C ALA A 20 -18.21 2.19 8.12
N GLY A 21 -19.41 2.49 7.65
CA GLY A 21 -19.84 3.86 7.32
C GLY A 21 -19.61 4.21 5.85
N LYS A 22 -19.73 5.50 5.51
CA LYS A 22 -19.72 5.99 4.12
C LYS A 22 -18.55 6.95 3.89
N CYS A 23 -17.49 6.47 3.26
CA CYS A 23 -16.30 7.25 2.93
C CYS A 23 -16.66 8.58 2.22
N PRO A 24 -16.12 9.75 2.63
CA PRO A 24 -16.48 11.03 2.04
C PRO A 24 -15.91 11.19 0.62
N GLN A 25 -14.86 10.44 0.31
CA GLN A 25 -14.26 10.36 -1.03
C GLN A 25 -14.99 9.36 -1.95
N GLY A 26 -16.01 8.65 -1.43
CA GLY A 26 -16.81 7.71 -2.21
C GLY A 26 -16.16 6.34 -2.44
N PHE A 27 -15.02 6.04 -1.81
CA PHE A 27 -14.37 4.74 -1.94
C PHE A 27 -15.19 3.62 -1.28
N LYS A 28 -15.16 2.45 -1.91
CA LYS A 28 -15.93 1.25 -1.55
C LYS A 28 -15.03 0.01 -1.54
N VAL A 29 -15.52 -1.05 -0.90
CA VAL A 29 -14.83 -2.37 -0.89
C VAL A 29 -14.52 -2.80 -2.32
N GLY A 30 -13.29 -3.26 -2.53
CA GLY A 30 -12.77 -3.66 -3.84
C GLY A 30 -12.08 -2.55 -4.64
N ASP A 31 -12.24 -1.27 -4.28
CA ASP A 31 -11.43 -0.21 -4.87
C ASP A 31 -9.95 -0.46 -4.52
N SER A 32 -9.07 -0.30 -5.51
CA SER A 32 -7.65 -0.60 -5.34
C SER A 32 -6.73 0.35 -6.10
N TRP A 33 -5.52 0.49 -5.57
CA TRP A 33 -4.46 1.30 -6.13
C TRP A 33 -3.18 0.50 -6.22
N LEU A 34 -2.44 0.69 -7.31
CA LEU A 34 -1.15 0.06 -7.53
C LEU A 34 -0.06 1.12 -7.39
N ILE A 35 0.93 0.82 -6.56
CA ILE A 35 2.08 1.67 -6.27
C ILE A 35 3.32 1.02 -6.88
N GLU A 36 3.83 1.66 -7.92
CA GLU A 36 5.00 1.20 -8.69
C GLU A 36 5.97 2.37 -8.90
N ASP A 37 7.22 2.05 -9.23
CA ASP A 37 8.25 3.04 -9.61
C ASP A 37 8.48 4.19 -8.61
N GLY A 38 8.08 4.02 -7.36
CA GLY A 38 8.15 5.08 -6.34
C GLY A 38 7.20 6.25 -6.59
N LYS A 39 6.18 6.07 -7.42
CA LYS A 39 5.17 7.09 -7.73
C LYS A 39 3.96 6.95 -6.81
N THR A 40 3.32 8.07 -6.51
CA THR A 40 2.04 8.07 -5.79
C THR A 40 0.92 7.61 -6.72
N PRO A 41 -0.06 6.83 -6.23
CA PRO A 41 -1.17 6.38 -7.04
C PRO A 41 -2.15 7.54 -7.31
N ALA A 42 -2.59 7.68 -8.56
CA ALA A 42 -3.60 8.67 -8.92
C ALA A 42 -4.96 8.33 -8.30
N GLY A 43 -5.68 9.35 -7.84
CA GLY A 43 -7.05 9.20 -7.33
C GLY A 43 -7.17 8.52 -5.97
N MET A 44 -6.07 8.31 -5.23
CA MET A 44 -6.13 7.85 -3.84
C MET A 44 -6.41 9.02 -2.89
N CYS A 45 -7.15 8.77 -1.80
CA CYS A 45 -7.29 9.76 -0.72
C CYS A 45 -5.91 10.15 -0.17
N ALA A 46 -5.62 11.44 -0.07
CA ALA A 46 -4.35 11.94 0.45
C ALA A 46 -4.09 11.49 1.91
N SER A 47 -5.12 11.51 2.77
CA SER A 47 -5.00 11.05 4.15
C SER A 47 -4.73 9.54 4.23
N ALA A 48 -5.41 8.74 3.41
CA ALA A 48 -5.12 7.31 3.33
C ALA A 48 -3.69 7.06 2.83
N PHE A 49 -3.25 7.76 1.79
CA PHE A 49 -1.88 7.66 1.30
C PHE A 49 -0.86 7.96 2.40
N HIS A 50 -1.03 9.05 3.14
CA HIS A 50 -0.14 9.42 4.23
C HIS A 50 -0.07 8.35 5.33
N SER A 51 -1.22 7.85 5.80
CA SER A 51 -1.30 6.82 6.84
C SER A 51 -0.69 5.48 6.41
N LEU A 52 -0.85 5.13 5.13
CA LEU A 52 -0.38 3.87 4.58
C LEU A 52 1.08 3.92 4.12
N PHE A 53 1.67 5.11 3.99
CA PHE A 53 2.96 5.33 3.34
C PHE A 53 4.09 4.50 3.95
N GLN A 54 4.15 4.39 5.27
CA GLN A 54 5.18 3.59 5.95
C GLN A 54 5.11 2.10 5.57
N TYR A 55 3.91 1.52 5.48
CA TYR A 55 3.71 0.13 5.08
C TYR A 55 4.05 -0.08 3.61
N MET A 56 3.57 0.82 2.73
CA MET A 56 3.90 0.81 1.31
C MET A 56 5.41 0.88 1.09
N LYS A 57 6.12 1.73 1.84
CA LYS A 57 7.57 1.87 1.77
C LYS A 57 8.28 0.62 2.26
N THR A 58 7.91 0.06 3.41
CA THR A 58 8.49 -1.18 3.94
C THR A 58 8.36 -2.32 2.95
N PHE A 59 7.16 -2.52 2.39
CA PHE A 59 6.88 -3.60 1.45
C PHE A 59 7.54 -3.41 0.08
N ARG A 60 7.64 -2.17 -0.42
CA ARG A 60 8.38 -1.81 -1.64
C ARG A 60 9.83 -2.32 -1.58
N PHE A 61 10.47 -2.23 -0.42
CA PHE A 61 11.86 -2.62 -0.21
C PHE A 61 12.03 -4.06 0.29
N GLY A 62 10.96 -4.87 0.28
CA GLY A 62 11.04 -6.28 0.66
C GLY A 62 11.03 -6.54 2.17
N GLY A 63 10.74 -5.53 2.99
CA GLY A 63 10.52 -5.73 4.43
C GLY A 63 9.13 -6.29 4.73
N SER A 64 8.94 -6.67 5.99
CA SER A 64 7.69 -7.12 6.61
C SER A 64 7.70 -6.78 8.10
N HIS A 65 6.55 -6.72 8.75
CA HIS A 65 6.50 -6.50 10.20
C HIS A 65 6.43 -7.83 10.95
N PRO A 66 7.03 -7.96 12.15
CA PRO A 66 7.01 -9.20 12.93
C PRO A 66 5.63 -9.68 13.38
N TRP A 67 4.63 -8.81 13.37
CA TRP A 67 3.26 -9.10 13.80
C TRP A 67 2.27 -9.32 12.64
N ASP A 68 2.72 -9.16 11.39
CA ASP A 68 1.88 -9.42 10.22
C ASP A 68 1.59 -10.93 10.12
N LYS A 69 0.33 -11.28 9.81
CA LYS A 69 -0.07 -12.70 9.67
C LYS A 69 0.52 -13.35 8.42
N GLU A 70 0.73 -12.57 7.38
CA GLU A 70 1.28 -12.98 6.10
C GLU A 70 2.42 -12.02 5.73
N GLU A 71 3.53 -12.56 5.24
CA GLU A 71 4.69 -11.75 4.87
C GLU A 71 4.33 -10.76 3.75
N GLY A 72 4.60 -9.47 3.97
CA GLY A 72 4.32 -8.42 3.01
C GLY A 72 2.83 -8.04 2.91
N VAL A 73 2.02 -8.37 3.94
CA VAL A 73 0.62 -8.00 4.01
C VAL A 73 0.32 -7.32 5.34
N ALA A 74 -0.28 -6.13 5.28
CA ALA A 74 -0.76 -5.41 6.45
C ALA A 74 -2.20 -4.91 6.24
N HIS A 75 -2.98 -4.88 7.32
CA HIS A 75 -4.37 -4.40 7.32
C HIS A 75 -4.47 -3.14 8.17
N ILE A 76 -4.70 -2.00 7.54
CA ILE A 76 -4.60 -0.69 8.19
C ILE A 76 -5.92 0.06 8.05
N ALA A 77 -6.41 0.59 9.16
CA ALA A 77 -7.62 1.39 9.17
C ALA A 77 -7.37 2.80 8.60
N CYS A 78 -8.39 3.38 7.98
CA CYS A 78 -8.48 4.80 7.68
C CYS A 78 -8.21 5.63 8.95
N PRO A 79 -7.46 6.74 8.87
CA PRO A 79 -7.26 7.62 10.02
C PRO A 79 -8.53 8.35 10.48
N ASP A 80 -9.61 8.29 9.67
CA ASP A 80 -10.92 8.80 10.06
C ASP A 80 -11.52 7.93 11.20
N SER A 81 -11.72 8.56 12.35
CA SER A 81 -12.20 7.90 13.56
C SER A 81 -13.70 7.54 13.52
N VAL A 82 -14.47 8.23 12.67
CA VAL A 82 -15.92 8.06 12.53
C VAL A 82 -16.23 7.02 11.46
N GLN A 83 -15.48 7.05 10.35
CA GLN A 83 -15.71 6.19 9.19
C GLN A 83 -14.50 5.30 8.94
N ARG A 84 -14.67 3.99 9.10
CA ARG A 84 -13.56 3.04 9.08
C ARG A 84 -13.58 2.22 7.81
N LEU A 85 -12.86 2.69 6.80
CA LEU A 85 -12.32 1.79 5.78
C LEU A 85 -11.15 1.02 6.38
N VAL A 86 -11.02 -0.26 6.04
CA VAL A 86 -9.81 -1.05 6.28
C VAL A 86 -9.17 -1.33 4.93
N TYR A 87 -7.89 -1.02 4.82
CA TYR A 87 -7.09 -1.24 3.63
C TYR A 87 -6.18 -2.46 3.83
N GLU A 88 -6.25 -3.41 2.90
CA GLU A 88 -5.18 -4.40 2.73
C GLU A 88 -4.05 -3.74 1.92
N VAL A 89 -2.85 -3.69 2.48
CA VAL A 89 -1.62 -3.29 1.80
C VAL A 89 -0.82 -4.56 1.55
N ARG A 90 -0.61 -4.91 0.28
CA ARG A 90 -0.01 -6.18 -0.13
C ARG A 90 1.17 -5.95 -1.06
N ARG A 91 2.31 -6.53 -0.70
CA ARG A 91 3.48 -6.68 -1.59
C ARG A 91 3.12 -7.66 -2.70
N LEU A 92 3.29 -7.24 -3.95
CA LEU A 92 3.15 -8.13 -5.08
C LEU A 92 4.51 -8.79 -5.35
N ASN A 93 4.51 -10.13 -5.42
CA ASN A 93 5.68 -10.90 -5.82
C ASN A 93 5.90 -10.68 -7.33
N GLY A 94 6.51 -9.55 -7.69
CA GLY A 94 6.92 -9.27 -9.05
C GLY A 94 8.30 -9.85 -9.30
N ASP A 95 8.45 -10.69 -10.32
CA ASP A 95 9.74 -10.89 -10.97
C ASP A 95 10.37 -9.53 -11.28
N LYS A 96 11.70 -9.48 -11.07
CA LYS A 96 12.57 -8.31 -11.12
C LYS A 96 12.02 -7.18 -12.01
N LEU A 97 11.56 -6.08 -11.41
CA LEU A 97 11.51 -4.79 -12.09
C LEU A 97 12.97 -4.40 -12.39
N SER A 98 13.48 -4.88 -13.51
CA SER A 98 14.77 -4.47 -14.06
C SER A 98 14.61 -3.01 -14.49
N ILE A 99 15.05 -2.11 -13.63
CA ILE A 99 15.17 -0.69 -13.91
C ILE A 99 16.18 -0.57 -15.06
N LYS A 100 15.70 -0.23 -16.26
CA LYS A 100 16.53 0.25 -17.36
C LYS A 100 16.89 1.71 -17.14
#